data_AF-A0A3D3S3G1-F1
#
_entry.id   AF-A0A3D3S3G1-F1
#
_cell.length_a   1.000
_cell.length_b   1.000
_cell.length_c   1.000
_cell.angle_alpha   90.00
_cell.angle_beta   90.00
_cell.angle_gamma   90.00
#
_symmetry.space_group_name_H-M   'P 1'
#
loop_
_entity.id
_entity.type
_entity.pdbx_description
1 polymer ?
#
loop_
_entity_poly.entity_id
_entity_poly.type
_entity_poly.pdbx_seq_one_letter_code
_entity_poly.pdbx_strand_id
1 'polypeptide(L)'
;MAKNVVVVGTQWGDEGKGKVVDLLTEQAAAVVRFQGGHNAGHTVVVGGVKTVLHLLPSGILRPGVLCLIGNGVVLAPDALLKEIADVEAAGVDVRSRLRISPACPLILPCHVALDQARESALGAGKIGTTGRG
;
A
#
# COMPACT_ATOMS: atom_id res chain seq x y z
N MET A 1 -13.93 -6.06 20.49
CA MET A 1 -13.14 -6.55 19.35
C MET A 1 -11.94 -7.33 19.87
N ALA A 2 -11.45 -8.32 19.11
CA ALA A 2 -10.15 -8.93 19.38
C ALA A 2 -9.06 -7.85 19.37
N LYS A 3 -7.99 -8.04 20.16
CA LYS A 3 -6.89 -7.06 20.25
C LYS A 3 -6.21 -6.81 18.89
N ASN A 4 -6.23 -7.80 18.01
CA ASN A 4 -5.67 -7.74 16.66
C ASN A 4 -6.68 -8.33 15.67
N VAL A 5 -6.84 -7.68 14.51
CA VAL A 5 -7.72 -8.13 13.42
C VAL A 5 -6.90 -8.18 12.13
N VAL A 6 -7.08 -9.25 11.36
CA VAL A 6 -6.37 -9.46 10.09
C VAL A 6 -7.40 -9.49 8.95
N VAL A 7 -7.19 -8.66 7.93
CA VAL A 7 -8.02 -8.62 6.72
C VAL A 7 -7.20 -9.19 5.57
N VAL A 8 -7.66 -10.30 4.99
CA VAL A 8 -7.01 -11.00 3.87
C VAL A 8 -7.97 -11.20 2.71
N GLY A 9 -7.41 -11.26 1.50
CA GLY A 9 -8.16 -11.63 0.30
C GLY A 9 -8.23 -13.14 0.21
N THR A 10 -9.38 -13.66 -0.19
CA THR A 10 -9.62 -15.11 -0.32
C THR A 10 -9.59 -15.57 -1.77
N GLN A 11 -9.35 -14.66 -2.72
CA GLN A 11 -9.37 -14.88 -4.16
C GLN A 11 -8.08 -14.32 -4.80
N TRP A 12 -8.16 -13.82 -6.03
CA TRP A 12 -7.04 -13.31 -6.83
C TRP A 12 -6.98 -11.78 -6.89
N GLY A 13 -7.21 -11.11 -5.75
CA GLY A 13 -7.12 -9.65 -5.67
C GLY A 13 -8.45 -8.94 -5.90
N ASP A 14 -8.41 -7.62 -5.73
CA ASP A 14 -9.55 -6.70 -5.92
C ASP A 14 -10.87 -7.05 -5.20
N GLU A 15 -10.80 -7.79 -4.09
CA GLU A 15 -11.97 -8.20 -3.30
C GLU A 15 -12.56 -7.08 -2.42
N GLY A 16 -12.11 -5.82 -2.59
CA GLY A 16 -12.60 -4.69 -1.80
C GLY A 16 -12.04 -4.60 -0.37
N LYS A 17 -10.89 -5.24 -0.09
CA LYS A 17 -10.22 -5.23 1.22
C LYS A 17 -10.08 -3.84 1.84
N GLY A 18 -9.70 -2.84 1.03
CA GLY A 18 -9.52 -1.47 1.48
C GLY A 18 -10.78 -0.87 2.14
N LYS A 19 -11.97 -1.23 1.65
CA LYS A 19 -13.24 -0.79 2.23
C LYS A 19 -13.52 -1.44 3.59
N VAL A 20 -13.19 -2.72 3.73
CA VAL A 20 -13.29 -3.43 5.02
C VAL A 20 -12.30 -2.85 6.03
N VAL A 21 -11.06 -2.60 5.61
CA VAL A 21 -10.05 -1.99 6.49
C VAL A 21 -10.50 -0.59 6.91
N ASP A 22 -11.01 0.25 6.01
CA ASP A 22 -11.52 1.59 6.37
C ASP A 22 -12.64 1.51 7.41
N LEU A 23 -13.63 0.62 7.23
CA LEU A 23 -14.69 0.37 8.20
C LEU A 23 -14.16 -0.02 9.59
N LEU A 24 -13.16 -0.91 9.64
CA LEU A 24 -12.56 -1.37 10.89
C LEU A 24 -11.63 -0.33 11.53
N THR A 25 -11.12 0.61 10.74
CA THR A 25 -10.14 1.60 11.19
C THR A 25 -10.72 2.56 12.23
N GLU A 26 -12.04 2.81 12.22
CA GLU A 26 -12.71 3.66 13.23
C GLU A 26 -12.49 3.19 14.67
N GLN A 27 -12.18 1.91 14.87
CA GLN A 27 -11.95 1.31 16.18
C GLN A 27 -10.49 0.86 16.37
N ALA A 28 -9.59 1.20 15.45
CA ALA A 28 -8.20 0.74 15.45
C ALA A 28 -7.24 1.86 15.90
N ALA A 29 -6.35 1.54 16.84
CA ALA A 29 -5.26 2.44 17.20
C ALA A 29 -4.14 2.48 16.14
N ALA A 30 -3.99 1.39 15.38
CA ALA A 30 -2.98 1.28 14.33
C ALA A 30 -3.45 0.40 13.17
N VAL A 31 -2.96 0.71 11.96
CA VAL A 31 -3.16 -0.10 10.75
C VAL A 31 -1.79 -0.46 10.18
N VAL A 32 -1.61 -1.76 9.91
CA VAL A 32 -0.32 -2.33 9.49
C VAL A 32 -0.44 -2.94 8.10
N ARG A 33 0.46 -2.53 7.20
CA ARG A 33 0.72 -3.25 5.94
C ARG A 33 1.87 -4.21 6.17
N PHE A 34 1.62 -5.52 6.00
CA PHE A 34 2.58 -6.55 6.39
C PHE A 34 3.24 -7.28 5.21
N GLN A 35 2.76 -7.10 3.99
CA GLN A 35 3.28 -7.77 2.79
C GLN A 35 3.13 -6.92 1.52
N GLY A 36 3.70 -7.42 0.42
CA GLY A 36 3.46 -6.92 -0.92
C GLY A 36 4.22 -5.62 -1.21
N GLY A 37 3.87 -4.95 -2.30
CA GLY A 37 4.53 -3.72 -2.73
C GLY A 37 3.54 -2.68 -3.20
N HIS A 38 3.96 -1.74 -4.03
CA HIS A 38 3.08 -0.72 -4.61
C HIS A 38 2.32 -1.22 -5.85
N ASN A 39 2.11 -2.54 -5.96
CA ASN A 39 1.46 -3.21 -7.08
C ASN A 39 -0.07 -3.18 -7.01
N ALA A 40 -0.64 -3.09 -5.81
CA ALA A 40 -2.09 -2.98 -5.60
C ALA A 40 -2.49 -1.52 -5.31
N GLY A 41 -3.70 -1.14 -5.76
CA GLY A 41 -4.34 0.12 -5.42
C GLY A 41 -5.57 -0.11 -4.55
N HIS A 42 -5.65 0.54 -3.41
CA HIS A 42 -6.83 0.52 -2.54
C HIS A 42 -7.51 1.89 -2.61
N THR A 43 -8.68 1.91 -3.25
CA THR A 43 -9.51 3.11 -3.29
C THR A 43 -10.25 3.27 -1.97
N VAL A 44 -10.12 4.44 -1.35
CA VAL A 44 -10.89 4.85 -0.17
C VAL A 44 -11.60 6.16 -0.50
N VAL A 45 -12.82 6.31 0.00
CA VAL A 45 -13.60 7.55 -0.15
C VAL A 45 -13.89 8.10 1.24
N VAL A 46 -13.29 9.23 1.60
CA VAL A 46 -13.51 9.91 2.88
C VAL A 46 -14.08 11.30 2.61
N GLY A 47 -15.23 11.62 3.19
CA GLY A 47 -15.87 12.93 3.00
C GLY A 47 -16.20 13.28 1.55
N GLY A 48 -16.41 12.28 0.69
CA GLY A 48 -16.66 12.46 -0.74
C GLY A 48 -15.40 12.57 -1.61
N VAL A 49 -14.19 12.61 -1.01
CA VAL A 49 -12.92 12.64 -1.74
C VAL A 49 -12.43 11.21 -1.96
N LYS A 50 -12.19 10.86 -3.22
CA LYS A 50 -11.64 9.57 -3.63
C LYS A 50 -10.11 9.63 -3.63
N THR A 51 -9.48 8.81 -2.81
CA THR A 51 -8.01 8.65 -2.74
C THR A 51 -7.64 7.22 -3.08
N VAL A 52 -6.60 7.03 -3.90
CA VAL A 52 -6.08 5.70 -4.23
C VAL A 52 -4.73 5.54 -3.54
N LEU A 53 -4.68 4.65 -2.55
CA LEU A 53 -3.47 4.35 -1.79
C LEU A 53 -2.80 3.09 -2.33
N HIS A 54 -1.48 3.01 -2.27
CA HIS A 54 -0.66 1.92 -2.78
C HIS A 54 0.19 1.32 -1.66
N LEU A 55 1.13 2.09 -1.10
CA LEU A 55 2.00 1.68 0.00
C LEU A 55 1.51 2.18 1.35
N LEU A 56 0.90 3.38 1.39
CA LEU A 56 0.37 3.90 2.64
C LEU A 56 -0.77 3.01 3.14
N PRO A 57 -0.75 2.59 4.42
CA PRO A 57 -1.90 1.93 5.02
C PRO A 57 -3.15 2.81 4.93
N SER A 58 -4.32 2.23 4.66
CA SER A 58 -5.57 3.00 4.46
C SER A 58 -5.99 3.82 5.68
N GLY A 59 -5.53 3.45 6.87
CA GLY A 59 -5.73 4.23 8.08
C GLY A 59 -5.09 5.61 8.06
N ILE A 60 -4.25 5.93 7.07
CA ILE A 60 -3.66 7.27 6.94
C ILE A 60 -4.72 8.34 6.71
N LEU A 61 -5.90 8.00 6.19
CA LEU A 61 -6.98 8.97 5.97
C LEU A 61 -7.83 9.21 7.22
N ARG A 62 -7.58 8.46 8.32
CA ARG A 62 -8.31 8.59 9.59
C ARG A 62 -7.40 9.27 10.63
N PRO A 63 -7.82 10.41 11.22
CA PRO A 63 -7.05 11.07 12.27
C PRO A 63 -6.80 10.15 13.47
N GLY A 64 -5.65 10.31 14.13
CA GLY A 64 -5.32 9.57 15.35
C GLY A 64 -4.89 8.11 15.14
N VAL A 65 -4.90 7.59 13.91
CA VAL A 65 -4.49 6.22 13.60
C VAL A 65 -3.02 6.16 13.21
N LEU A 66 -2.24 5.32 13.92
CA LEU A 66 -0.84 5.05 13.61
C LEU A 66 -0.74 4.14 12.37
N CYS A 67 0.10 4.48 11.41
CA CYS A 67 0.25 3.73 10.16
C CYS A 67 1.62 3.08 10.09
N LEU A 68 1.65 1.75 9.96
CA LEU A 68 2.88 0.97 10.00
C LEU A 68 3.11 0.22 8.68
N ILE A 69 4.31 0.35 8.12
CA ILE A 69 4.81 -0.50 7.04
C ILE A 69 5.76 -1.53 7.64
N GLY A 70 5.35 -2.80 7.64
CA GLY A 70 6.09 -3.92 8.20
C GLY A 70 7.20 -4.44 7.28
N ASN A 71 8.11 -5.22 7.86
CA ASN A 71 9.31 -5.73 7.18
C ASN A 71 9.03 -6.69 6.00
N GLY A 72 7.81 -7.22 5.88
CA GLY A 72 7.41 -8.06 4.74
C GLY A 72 7.02 -7.26 3.48
N VAL A 73 7.05 -5.93 3.54
CA VAL A 73 6.72 -5.05 2.41
C VAL A 73 7.97 -4.79 1.58
N VAL A 74 7.87 -4.96 0.25
CA VAL A 74 8.87 -4.49 -0.71
C VAL A 74 8.58 -3.03 -1.07
N LEU A 75 9.41 -2.12 -0.57
CA LEU A 75 9.13 -0.68 -0.56
C LEU A 75 9.80 0.00 -1.75
N ALA A 76 9.01 0.68 -2.59
CA ALA A 76 9.51 1.57 -3.63
C ALA A 76 9.61 3.00 -3.07
N PRO A 77 10.82 3.56 -2.82
CA PRO A 77 10.96 4.85 -2.16
C PRO A 77 10.37 6.01 -2.94
N ASP A 78 10.55 6.00 -4.26
CA ASP A 78 10.01 6.99 -5.20
C ASP A 78 8.47 6.99 -5.19
N ALA A 79 7.86 5.79 -5.26
CA ALA A 79 6.41 5.64 -5.19
C ALA A 79 5.86 6.11 -3.84
N LEU A 80 6.52 5.75 -2.73
CA LEU A 80 6.10 6.17 -1.39
C LEU A 80 6.19 7.69 -1.22
N LEU A 81 7.29 8.31 -1.63
CA LEU A 81 7.48 9.76 -1.51
C LEU A 81 6.44 10.54 -2.32
N LYS A 82 6.14 10.06 -3.54
CA LYS A 82 5.08 10.62 -4.36
C LYS A 82 3.72 10.49 -3.67
N GLU A 83 3.39 9.30 -3.19
CA GLU A 83 2.11 9.04 -2.52
C GLU A 83 1.96 9.89 -1.24
N ILE A 84 3.03 10.06 -0.45
CA ILE A 84 3.04 10.95 0.71
C ILE A 84 2.72 12.39 0.27
N ALA A 85 3.39 12.90 -0.77
CA ALA A 85 3.17 14.26 -1.25
C ALA A 85 1.73 14.48 -1.75
N ASP A 86 1.19 13.52 -2.50
CA ASP A 86 -0.17 13.57 -3.02
C ASP A 86 -1.22 13.59 -1.89
N VAL A 87 -1.00 12.79 -0.84
CA VAL A 87 -1.92 12.71 0.32
C VAL A 87 -1.79 13.95 1.23
N GLU A 88 -0.58 14.47 1.43
CA GLU A 88 -0.37 15.71 2.19
C GLU A 88 -0.93 16.95 1.48
N ALA A 89 -0.86 16.99 0.14
CA ALA A 89 -1.49 18.04 -0.65
C ALA A 89 -3.03 18.08 -0.47
N ALA A 90 -3.63 16.95 -0.09
CA ALA A 90 -5.04 16.85 0.26
C ALA A 90 -5.33 17.20 1.74
N GLY A 91 -4.34 17.69 2.50
CA GLY A 91 -4.49 18.16 3.88
C GLY A 91 -4.37 17.07 4.95
N VAL A 92 -3.87 15.88 4.60
CA VAL A 92 -3.71 14.76 5.54
C VAL A 92 -2.30 14.77 6.12
N ASP A 93 -2.18 14.77 7.45
CA ASP A 93 -0.88 14.64 8.14
C ASP A 93 -0.36 13.20 8.06
N VAL A 94 0.62 12.95 7.18
CA VAL A 94 1.19 11.62 6.95
C VAL A 94 2.41 11.37 7.82
N ARG A 95 3.41 12.26 7.78
CA ARG A 95 4.74 12.01 8.37
C ARG A 95 4.73 11.83 9.88
N SER A 96 3.82 12.49 10.60
CA SER A 96 3.76 12.33 12.07
C SER A 96 3.30 10.92 12.48
N ARG A 97 2.52 10.24 11.64
CA ARG A 97 1.84 8.95 11.93
C ARG A 97 2.39 7.76 11.16
N LEU A 98 3.16 7.97 10.10
CA LEU A 98 3.78 6.89 9.36
C LEU A 98 5.03 6.38 10.08
N ARG A 99 5.16 5.06 10.25
CA ARG A 99 6.40 4.40 10.64
C ARG A 99 6.71 3.29 9.66
N ILE A 100 7.98 3.16 9.32
CA ILE A 100 8.48 2.21 8.33
C ILE A 100 9.49 1.31 9.03
N SER A 101 9.35 0.00 8.86
CA SER A 101 10.34 -0.93 9.39
C SER A 101 11.70 -0.71 8.68
N PRO A 102 12.82 -0.60 9.41
CA PRO A 102 14.14 -0.49 8.80
C PRO A 102 14.57 -1.77 8.05
N ALA A 103 13.83 -2.87 8.21
CA ALA A 103 14.07 -4.15 7.55
C ALA A 103 13.26 -4.34 6.26
N CYS A 104 12.58 -3.30 5.74
CA CYS A 104 11.89 -3.41 4.45
C CYS A 104 12.90 -3.53 3.31
N PRO A 105 12.82 -4.56 2.46
CA PRO A 105 13.56 -4.59 1.21
C PRO A 105 13.14 -3.42 0.30
N LEU A 106 14.08 -2.89 -0.48
CA LEU A 106 13.82 -1.79 -1.39
C LEU A 106 13.64 -2.26 -2.83
N ILE A 107 12.64 -1.71 -3.51
CA ILE A 107 12.55 -1.76 -4.97
C ILE A 107 13.48 -0.68 -5.52
N LEU A 108 14.39 -1.10 -6.39
CA LEU A 108 15.40 -0.25 -7.03
C LEU A 108 15.09 -0.17 -8.53
N PRO A 109 15.60 0.84 -9.26
CA PRO A 109 15.35 0.96 -10.70
C PRO A 109 15.71 -0.28 -11.51
N CYS A 110 16.75 -1.03 -11.11
CA CYS A 110 17.14 -2.27 -11.76
C CYS A 110 16.10 -3.40 -11.61
N HIS A 111 15.35 -3.45 -10.51
CA HIS A 111 14.28 -4.43 -10.33
C HIS A 111 13.14 -4.17 -11.32
N VAL A 112 12.75 -2.90 -11.47
CA VAL A 112 11.73 -2.47 -12.45
C VAL A 112 12.16 -2.79 -13.87
N ALA A 113 13.39 -2.44 -14.24
CA ALA A 113 13.93 -2.72 -15.57
C ALA A 113 13.98 -4.24 -15.86
N LEU A 114 14.35 -5.05 -14.87
CA LEU A 114 14.42 -6.50 -15.01
C LEU A 114 13.04 -7.15 -15.15
N ASP A 115 12.04 -6.71 -14.38
CA ASP A 115 10.65 -7.16 -14.49
C ASP A 115 10.13 -6.92 -15.92
N GLN A 116 10.26 -5.69 -16.43
CA GLN A 116 9.82 -5.33 -17.77
C GLN A 116 10.57 -6.10 -18.88
N ALA A 117 11.89 -6.29 -18.72
CA ALA A 117 12.69 -7.07 -19.68
C ALA A 117 12.28 -8.54 -19.71
N ARG A 118 12.00 -9.16 -18.55
CA ARG A 118 11.55 -10.55 -18.44
C ARG A 118 10.18 -10.75 -19.07
N GLU A 119 9.22 -9.88 -18.77
CA GLU A 119 7.90 -9.94 -19.40
C GLU A 119 8.00 -9.78 -20.92
N SER A 120 8.81 -8.83 -21.41
CA SER A 120 9.03 -8.66 -22.85
C SER A 120 9.61 -9.92 -23.50
N ALA A 121 10.62 -10.53 -22.87
CA ALA A 121 11.28 -11.75 -23.37
C ALA A 121 10.35 -12.97 -23.44
N LEU A 122 9.32 -13.05 -22.59
CA LEU A 122 8.36 -14.15 -22.59
C LEU A 122 7.35 -14.10 -23.75
N GLY A 123 7.24 -12.98 -24.47
CA GLY A 123 6.38 -12.87 -25.66
C GLY A 123 4.92 -13.22 -25.36
N ALA A 124 4.43 -14.32 -25.94
CA ALA A 124 3.07 -14.82 -25.72
C ALA A 124 2.86 -15.50 -24.35
N GLY A 125 3.94 -15.88 -23.66
CA GLY A 125 3.91 -16.54 -22.34
C GLY A 125 4.04 -15.58 -21.15
N LYS A 126 3.68 -14.30 -21.34
CA LYS A 126 3.72 -13.28 -20.28
C LYS A 126 2.86 -13.67 -19.09
N ILE A 127 3.34 -13.32 -17.90
CA ILE A 127 2.59 -13.51 -16.65
C ILE A 127 1.56 -12.37 -16.49
N GLY A 128 1.85 -11.18 -17.02
CA GLY A 128 1.05 -9.98 -16.79
C GLY A 128 1.44 -9.28 -15.49
N THR A 129 2.73 -9.12 -15.23
CA THR A 129 3.20 -8.38 -14.05
C THR A 129 2.83 -6.90 -14.15
N THR A 130 2.89 -6.18 -13.03
CA THR A 130 2.60 -4.74 -13.01
C THR A 130 3.74 -3.90 -13.60
N GLY A 131 4.88 -4.49 -13.98
CA GLY A 131 6.04 -3.75 -14.49
C GLY A 131 6.68 -2.84 -13.44
N ARG A 132 6.55 -3.18 -12.17
CA ARG A 132 6.87 -2.34 -10.99
C ARG A 132 8.02 -2.91 -10.14
N GLY A 133 8.73 -3.91 -10.68
CA GLY A 133 9.83 -4.61 -10.00
C GLY A 133 9.34 -5.68 -9.04
#